data_AF-A0A1Z9LS45-F1
#
_entry.id   AF-A0A1Z9LS45-F1
#
_cell.length_a   1.000
_cell.length_b   1.000
_cell.length_c   1.000
_cell.angle_alpha   90.00
_cell.angle_beta   90.00
_cell.angle_gamma   90.00
#
_symmetry.space_group_name_H-M   'P 1'
#
loop_
_entity.id
_entity.type
_entity.pdbx_description
1 polymer ?
#
loop_
_entity_poly.entity_id
_entity_poly.type
_entity_poly.pdbx_seq_one_letter_code
_entity_poly.pdbx_strand_id
1 'polypeptide(L)'
;MAVVRPVYLNSGNIQAMDDTMFDLLKSVFKYQFQQANPIALSVVSSGGSLGSITDTRMVAGASNTRTDRFSTEAETADITQTSVVYTRIAQNVAAAPTLGTDNGKRYFVYIDDTNNLKAMTHQDMLDSIIRPVILELTTGQNNATTAGTYFIDTTATLSGGQQLMSATPVFLDTRADTSAYTQDGIGETPDQPTNITSYYLKKNIISAPSLSVLPLQLRSDNDVQEFSTADVDTLSNELIRHEVISSAGTFKLRYNLGGAGTSKGSGMTDTRLNGTGNFQTRYVNTDDYRAQEFPDGTSATISTTFLKVNLT
;
A
#
# COMPACT_ATOMS: atom_id res chain seq x y z
N MET A 1 27.99 -12.89 1.02
CA MET A 1 29.32 -12.41 1.47
C MET A 1 29.20 -11.93 2.91
N ALA A 2 30.29 -11.60 3.62
CA ALA A 2 30.17 -11.06 4.99
C ALA A 2 29.59 -9.65 4.97
N VAL A 3 28.79 -9.28 5.98
CA VAL A 3 28.32 -7.91 6.16
C VAL A 3 29.52 -7.06 6.58
N VAL A 4 29.81 -6.00 5.82
CA VAL A 4 30.92 -5.07 6.11
C VAL A 4 30.37 -3.69 6.43
N ARG A 5 31.14 -2.91 7.19
CA ARG A 5 30.73 -1.59 7.65
C ARG A 5 31.59 -0.49 7.02
N PRO A 6 30.97 0.54 6.44
CA PRO A 6 31.68 1.73 6.02
C PRO A 6 32.49 2.34 7.17
N VAL A 7 33.63 2.92 6.85
CA VAL A 7 34.45 3.69 7.78
C VAL A 7 34.26 5.19 7.57
N TYR A 8 34.60 5.96 8.60
CA TYR A 8 34.56 7.43 8.60
C TYR A 8 35.80 7.99 9.29
N LEU A 9 36.01 9.31 9.15
CA LEU A 9 37.09 10.03 9.82
C LEU A 9 36.63 10.54 11.19
N ASN A 10 37.30 10.11 12.26
CA ASN A 10 37.12 10.63 13.61
C ASN A 10 38.41 11.26 14.12
N SER A 11 38.43 12.59 14.19
CA SER A 11 39.55 13.34 14.77
C SER A 11 40.92 12.94 14.19
N GLY A 12 40.96 12.70 12.87
CA GLY A 12 42.17 12.28 12.15
C GLY A 12 42.41 10.76 12.08
N ASN A 13 41.60 9.94 12.75
CA ASN A 13 41.69 8.48 12.70
C ASN A 13 40.56 7.88 11.86
N ILE A 14 40.82 6.75 11.21
CA ILE A 14 39.80 6.01 10.45
C ILE A 14 39.23 4.91 11.34
N GLN A 15 37.91 4.85 11.46
CA GLN A 15 37.22 3.79 12.21
C GLN A 15 35.89 3.41 11.55
N ALA A 16 35.41 2.19 11.83
CA ALA A 16 34.12 1.70 11.33
C ALA A 16 32.95 2.46 11.97
N MET A 17 31.87 2.65 11.21
CA MET A 17 30.62 3.19 11.72
C MET A 17 30.01 2.27 12.78
N ASP A 18 29.52 2.87 13.88
CA ASP A 18 28.69 2.17 14.85
C ASP A 18 27.27 1.91 14.30
N ASP A 19 26.43 1.24 15.08
CA ASP A 19 25.05 0.92 14.67
C ASP A 19 24.21 2.16 14.38
N THR A 20 24.37 3.22 15.18
CA THR A 20 23.57 4.44 15.04
C THR A 20 23.92 5.18 13.75
N MET A 21 25.21 5.32 13.47
CA MET A 21 25.72 5.93 12.24
C MET A 21 25.32 5.10 11.01
N PHE A 22 25.40 3.77 11.12
CA PHE A 22 25.07 2.89 10.01
C PHE A 22 23.56 2.85 9.70
N ASP A 23 22.70 2.88 10.72
CA ASP A 23 21.26 2.95 10.52
C ASP A 23 20.81 4.32 9.98
N LEU A 24 21.51 5.39 10.34
CA LEU A 24 21.31 6.71 9.73
C LEU A 24 21.70 6.71 8.25
N LEU A 25 22.79 6.03 7.88
CA LEU A 25 23.16 5.80 6.48
C LEU A 25 22.09 4.99 5.74
N LYS A 26 21.60 3.89 6.29
CA LYS A 26 20.46 3.14 5.72
C LYS A 26 19.21 4.02 5.54
N SER A 27 18.99 4.96 6.45
CA SER A 27 17.87 5.91 6.36
C SER A 27 18.02 6.85 5.14
N VAL A 28 19.24 7.20 4.73
CA VAL A 28 19.49 7.91 3.46
C VAL A 28 19.01 7.08 2.27
N PHE A 29 19.31 5.78 2.23
CA PHE A 29 18.84 4.89 1.15
C PHE A 29 17.30 4.80 1.11
N LYS A 30 16.63 4.72 2.27
CA LYS A 30 15.15 4.78 2.35
C LYS A 30 14.60 6.10 1.84
N TYR A 31 15.21 7.21 2.23
CA TYR A 31 14.82 8.54 1.78
C TYR A 31 14.99 8.68 0.27
N GLN A 32 16.11 8.20 -0.30
CA GLN A 32 16.32 8.22 -1.74
C GLN A 32 15.33 7.32 -2.49
N PHE A 33 14.98 6.15 -1.95
CA PHE A 33 13.89 5.31 -2.48
C PHE A 33 12.55 6.06 -2.47
N GLN A 34 12.21 6.74 -1.36
CA GLN A 34 11.00 7.55 -1.27
C GLN A 34 10.94 8.64 -2.33
N GLN A 35 12.04 9.41 -2.47
CA GLN A 35 12.14 10.54 -3.38
C GLN A 35 12.02 10.09 -4.84
N ALA A 36 12.70 9.00 -5.21
CA ALA A 36 12.63 8.44 -6.55
C ALA A 36 11.29 7.78 -6.86
N ASN A 37 10.61 7.26 -5.83
CA ASN A 37 9.33 6.55 -5.94
C ASN A 37 9.31 5.49 -7.07
N PRO A 38 10.29 4.56 -7.12
CA PRO A 38 10.50 3.71 -8.29
C PRO A 38 9.36 2.72 -8.55
N ILE A 39 8.62 2.34 -7.51
CA ILE A 39 7.41 1.51 -7.58
C ILE A 39 6.24 2.36 -7.05
N ALA A 40 5.69 3.18 -7.93
CA ALA A 40 4.69 4.17 -7.57
C ALA A 40 3.28 3.57 -7.63
N LEU A 41 2.48 3.77 -6.58
CA LEU A 41 1.04 3.55 -6.62
C LEU A 41 0.31 4.88 -6.71
N SER A 42 -0.78 4.89 -7.48
CA SER A 42 -1.66 6.05 -7.64
C SER A 42 -3.12 5.62 -7.61
N VAL A 43 -3.99 6.57 -7.27
CA VAL A 43 -5.45 6.37 -7.30
C VAL A 43 -5.99 6.86 -8.64
N VAL A 44 -6.69 5.98 -9.36
CA VAL A 44 -7.39 6.27 -10.61
C VAL A 44 -8.90 6.07 -10.42
N SER A 45 -9.73 6.67 -11.28
CA SER A 45 -11.19 6.51 -11.21
C SER A 45 -11.63 5.08 -11.51
N SER A 46 -10.98 4.43 -12.48
CA SER A 46 -11.19 3.06 -12.96
C SER A 46 -10.00 2.60 -13.81
N GLY A 47 -9.87 1.30 -14.05
CA GLY A 47 -8.85 0.72 -14.95
C GLY A 47 -7.45 0.60 -14.33
N GLY A 48 -7.35 0.62 -13.01
CA GLY A 48 -6.10 0.42 -12.28
C GLY A 48 -5.45 -0.93 -12.56
N SER A 49 -4.12 -0.95 -12.62
CA SER A 49 -3.32 -2.12 -13.01
C SER A 49 -3.10 -3.17 -11.91
N LEU A 50 -3.48 -2.90 -10.66
CA LEU A 50 -3.32 -3.87 -9.55
C LEU A 50 -4.48 -4.87 -9.40
N GLY A 51 -5.47 -4.81 -10.30
CA GLY A 51 -6.65 -5.67 -10.29
C GLY A 51 -7.88 -4.99 -9.71
N SER A 52 -8.86 -5.82 -9.34
CA SER A 52 -10.19 -5.37 -8.91
C SER A 52 -10.54 -5.88 -7.52
N ILE A 53 -11.36 -5.09 -6.81
CA ILE A 53 -12.00 -5.47 -5.54
C ILE A 53 -13.50 -5.26 -5.73
N THR A 54 -14.32 -6.19 -5.26
CA THR A 54 -15.78 -6.13 -5.41
C THR A 54 -16.42 -5.87 -4.06
N ASP A 55 -17.29 -4.86 -4.03
CA ASP A 55 -18.23 -4.57 -2.95
C ASP A 55 -19.58 -5.20 -3.32
N THR A 56 -20.25 -5.85 -2.37
CA THR A 56 -21.52 -6.52 -2.61
C THR A 56 -22.55 -6.11 -1.57
N ARG A 57 -23.77 -5.80 -2.03
CA ARG A 57 -24.88 -5.44 -1.14
C ARG A 57 -26.19 -6.05 -1.58
N MET A 58 -27.11 -6.20 -0.64
CA MET A 58 -28.48 -6.61 -0.94
C MET A 58 -29.29 -5.41 -1.42
N VAL A 59 -30.26 -5.64 -2.31
CA VAL A 59 -31.23 -4.66 -2.79
C VAL A 59 -32.63 -5.22 -2.59
N ALA A 60 -33.60 -4.33 -2.37
CA ALA A 60 -35.00 -4.74 -2.20
C ALA A 60 -35.54 -5.44 -3.45
N GLY A 61 -36.55 -6.28 -3.23
CA GLY A 61 -37.36 -6.80 -4.32
C GLY A 61 -38.16 -5.67 -5.00
N ALA A 62 -38.66 -5.93 -6.21
CA ALA A 62 -39.59 -5.02 -6.86
C ALA A 62 -40.91 -4.96 -6.08
N SER A 63 -41.44 -3.75 -5.87
CA SER A 63 -42.74 -3.57 -5.25
C SER A 63 -43.87 -4.07 -6.16
N ASN A 64 -44.86 -4.73 -5.59
CA ASN A 64 -46.11 -5.08 -6.25
C ASN A 64 -47.23 -4.16 -5.80
N THR A 65 -48.18 -3.89 -6.70
CA THR A 65 -49.44 -3.18 -6.39
C THR A 65 -50.61 -3.99 -6.92
N ARG A 66 -51.66 -4.09 -6.11
CA ARG A 66 -52.92 -4.78 -6.42
C ARG A 66 -54.11 -3.92 -6.03
N THR A 67 -55.26 -4.14 -6.66
CA THR A 67 -56.50 -3.40 -6.38
C THR A 67 -57.46 -4.14 -5.45
N ASP A 68 -57.22 -5.43 -5.19
CA ASP A 68 -58.18 -6.32 -4.54
C ASP A 68 -57.73 -6.80 -3.15
N ARG A 69 -56.42 -6.95 -2.94
CA ARG A 69 -55.81 -7.45 -1.69
C ARG A 69 -54.31 -7.20 -1.68
N PHE A 70 -53.66 -7.40 -0.54
CA PHE A 70 -52.20 -7.55 -0.51
C PHE A 70 -51.73 -8.76 -1.29
N SER A 71 -50.59 -8.61 -1.98
CA SER A 71 -49.81 -9.75 -2.48
C SER A 71 -49.34 -10.58 -1.29
N THR A 72 -49.19 -11.88 -1.46
CA THR A 72 -48.47 -12.73 -0.48
C THR A 72 -46.96 -12.58 -0.67
N GLU A 73 -46.18 -13.04 0.30
CA GLU A 73 -44.72 -13.11 0.21
C GLU A 73 -44.27 -13.91 -1.03
N ALA A 74 -44.89 -15.07 -1.29
CA ALA A 74 -44.60 -15.84 -2.50
C ALA A 74 -44.98 -15.16 -3.83
N GLU A 75 -45.77 -14.08 -3.78
CA GLU A 75 -46.12 -13.27 -4.96
C GLU A 75 -45.18 -12.06 -5.12
N THR A 76 -44.41 -11.67 -4.09
CA THR A 76 -43.41 -10.60 -4.16
C THR A 76 -42.10 -11.08 -4.76
N ALA A 77 -41.34 -10.16 -5.36
CA ALA A 77 -39.99 -10.46 -5.77
C ALA A 77 -39.07 -10.49 -4.55
N ASP A 78 -38.23 -11.52 -4.44
CA ASP A 78 -37.22 -11.63 -3.38
C ASP A 78 -36.19 -10.50 -3.44
N ILE A 79 -35.50 -10.28 -2.32
CA ILE A 79 -34.28 -9.46 -2.29
C ILE A 79 -33.19 -10.09 -3.15
N THR A 80 -32.37 -9.25 -3.80
CA THR A 80 -31.27 -9.72 -4.67
C THR A 80 -29.95 -9.09 -4.29
N GLN A 81 -28.84 -9.66 -4.78
CA GLN A 81 -27.50 -9.09 -4.60
C GLN A 81 -27.14 -8.21 -5.79
N THR A 82 -26.56 -7.05 -5.52
CA THR A 82 -25.84 -6.23 -6.50
C THR A 82 -24.36 -6.11 -6.11
N SER A 83 -23.53 -5.72 -7.07
CA SER A 83 -22.08 -5.62 -6.90
C SER A 83 -21.51 -4.37 -7.55
N VAL A 84 -20.52 -3.74 -6.91
CA VAL A 84 -19.73 -2.63 -7.46
C VAL A 84 -18.26 -3.06 -7.52
N VAL A 85 -17.66 -2.97 -8.70
CA VAL A 85 -16.27 -3.37 -8.92
C VAL A 85 -15.36 -2.14 -8.92
N TYR A 86 -14.35 -2.15 -8.06
CA TYR A 86 -13.35 -1.11 -7.92
C TYR A 86 -12.02 -1.53 -8.55
N THR A 87 -11.59 -0.79 -9.57
CA THR A 87 -10.26 -0.92 -10.21
C THR A 87 -9.51 0.40 -10.05
N ARG A 88 -9.22 0.81 -8.81
CA ARG A 88 -8.79 2.18 -8.49
C ARG A 88 -7.32 2.35 -8.18
N ILE A 89 -6.52 1.28 -8.15
CA ILE A 89 -5.09 1.38 -7.83
C ILE A 89 -4.26 1.01 -9.05
N ALA A 90 -3.45 1.95 -9.51
CA ALA A 90 -2.50 1.74 -10.59
C ALA A 90 -1.07 1.72 -10.04
N GLN A 91 -0.30 0.72 -10.45
CA GLN A 91 1.13 0.64 -10.24
C GLN A 91 1.88 1.09 -11.49
N ASN A 92 2.86 1.96 -11.29
CA ASN A 92 3.87 2.31 -12.29
C ASN A 92 5.26 1.91 -11.76
N VAL A 93 6.01 1.16 -12.57
CA VAL A 93 7.39 0.78 -12.29
C VAL A 93 8.30 1.64 -13.16
N ALA A 94 9.17 2.43 -12.54
CA ALA A 94 10.13 3.25 -13.25
C ALA A 94 11.14 2.38 -14.04
N ALA A 95 11.76 2.97 -15.05
CA ALA A 95 12.93 2.36 -15.68
C ALA A 95 14.10 2.29 -14.68
N ALA A 96 14.80 1.15 -14.67
CA ALA A 96 16.00 0.99 -13.87
C ALA A 96 17.08 1.97 -14.35
N PRO A 97 17.82 2.62 -13.44
CA PRO A 97 18.99 3.38 -13.82
C PRO A 97 20.08 2.44 -14.36
N THR A 98 20.91 2.93 -15.28
CA THR A 98 22.15 2.24 -15.64
C THR A 98 23.15 2.40 -14.51
N LEU A 99 23.73 1.28 -14.06
CA LEU A 99 24.78 1.34 -13.06
C LEU A 99 26.05 1.92 -13.67
N GLY A 100 26.65 2.89 -12.97
CA GLY A 100 27.99 3.37 -13.30
C GLY A 100 29.05 2.26 -13.18
N THR A 101 30.10 2.35 -13.98
CA THR A 101 31.19 1.37 -13.97
C THR A 101 31.93 1.38 -12.63
N ASP A 102 32.06 0.21 -12.02
CA ASP A 102 32.90 0.04 -10.83
C ASP A 102 34.36 -0.17 -11.27
N ASN A 103 35.23 0.74 -10.84
CA ASN A 103 36.67 0.69 -11.05
C ASN A 103 37.44 0.19 -9.81
N GLY A 104 36.73 -0.41 -8.85
CA GLY A 104 37.27 -0.86 -7.57
C GLY A 104 37.43 0.26 -6.54
N LYS A 105 36.90 1.46 -6.81
CA LYS A 105 37.00 2.63 -5.92
C LYS A 105 35.68 3.41 -5.80
N ARG A 106 34.61 2.92 -6.43
CA ARG A 106 33.34 3.62 -6.56
C ARG A 106 32.55 3.72 -5.27
N TYR A 107 32.67 2.71 -4.42
CA TYR A 107 31.83 2.52 -3.24
C TYR A 107 32.56 2.92 -1.96
N PHE A 108 31.86 2.81 -0.83
CA PHE A 108 32.42 3.11 0.48
C PHE A 108 33.63 2.24 0.82
N VAL A 109 34.48 2.69 1.73
CA VAL A 109 35.63 1.93 2.24
C VAL A 109 35.24 1.24 3.56
N TYR A 110 35.81 0.06 3.81
CA TYR A 110 35.74 -0.65 5.08
C TYR A 110 37.13 -1.12 5.52
N ILE A 111 37.26 -1.52 6.79
CA ILE A 111 38.46 -2.19 7.32
C ILE A 111 38.22 -3.70 7.25
N ASP A 112 39.12 -4.43 6.59
CA ASP A 112 39.04 -5.90 6.48
C ASP A 112 39.59 -6.63 7.71
N ASP A 113 39.46 -7.96 7.72
CA ASP A 113 39.92 -8.82 8.83
C ASP A 113 41.45 -8.78 9.05
N THR A 114 42.20 -8.23 8.10
CA THR A 114 43.66 -8.04 8.19
C THR A 114 44.02 -6.58 8.52
N ASN A 115 43.04 -5.78 8.93
CA ASN A 115 43.18 -4.36 9.28
C ASN A 115 43.65 -3.47 8.12
N ASN A 116 43.32 -3.85 6.87
CA ASN A 116 43.58 -3.03 5.68
C ASN A 116 42.31 -2.29 5.25
N LEU A 117 42.49 -1.09 4.71
CA LEU A 117 41.40 -0.37 4.06
C LEU A 117 41.14 -0.94 2.67
N LYS A 118 39.87 -1.26 2.41
CA LYS A 118 39.40 -1.76 1.11
C LYS A 118 38.13 -1.03 0.69
N ALA A 119 38.04 -0.71 -0.59
CA ALA A 119 36.75 -0.33 -1.16
C ALA A 119 35.80 -1.54 -1.11
N MET A 120 34.57 -1.29 -0.70
CA MET A 120 33.46 -2.22 -0.83
C MET A 120 33.28 -2.55 -2.31
N THR A 121 32.98 -3.80 -2.61
CA THR A 121 32.51 -4.21 -3.93
C THR A 121 31.03 -3.88 -4.10
N HIS A 122 30.51 -3.99 -5.33
CA HIS A 122 29.07 -3.90 -5.56
C HIS A 122 28.29 -4.91 -4.69
N GLN A 123 28.81 -6.13 -4.54
CA GLN A 123 28.14 -7.16 -3.74
C GLN A 123 28.19 -6.85 -2.23
N ASP A 124 29.25 -6.21 -1.74
CA ASP A 124 29.32 -5.73 -0.35
C ASP A 124 28.25 -4.66 -0.08
N MET A 125 28.04 -3.74 -1.03
CA MET A 125 26.99 -2.71 -0.95
C MET A 125 25.59 -3.34 -0.93
N LEU A 126 25.37 -4.34 -1.79
CA LEU A 126 24.09 -5.06 -1.86
C LEU A 126 23.78 -5.76 -0.54
N ASP A 127 24.72 -6.55 -0.02
CA ASP A 127 24.49 -7.42 1.13
C ASP A 127 24.47 -6.63 2.46
N SER A 128 25.27 -5.57 2.58
CA SER A 128 25.42 -4.85 3.85
C SER A 128 24.38 -3.75 4.05
N ILE A 129 23.90 -3.11 2.97
CA ILE A 129 23.04 -1.92 3.05
C ILE A 129 21.75 -2.10 2.26
N ILE A 130 21.85 -2.32 0.95
CA ILE A 130 20.72 -2.15 0.03
C ILE A 130 19.64 -3.21 0.27
N ARG A 131 20.02 -4.49 0.31
CA ARG A 131 19.07 -5.59 0.53
C ARG A 131 18.47 -5.57 1.94
N PRO A 132 19.25 -5.33 3.02
CA PRO A 132 18.68 -5.06 4.34
C PRO A 132 17.64 -3.92 4.33
N VAL A 133 17.93 -2.80 3.66
CA VAL A 133 16.96 -1.70 3.51
C VAL A 133 15.70 -2.16 2.76
N ILE A 134 15.83 -2.90 1.67
CA ILE A 134 14.68 -3.44 0.92
C ILE A 134 13.82 -4.35 1.80
N LEU A 135 14.46 -5.23 2.59
CA LEU A 135 13.75 -6.10 3.53
C LEU A 135 12.95 -5.28 4.54
N GLU A 136 13.55 -4.23 5.11
CA GLU A 136 12.86 -3.31 6.01
C GLU A 136 11.66 -2.63 5.34
N LEU A 137 11.83 -2.12 4.11
CA LEU A 137 10.76 -1.48 3.33
C LEU A 137 9.55 -2.41 3.13
N THR A 138 9.79 -3.72 2.97
CA THR A 138 8.74 -4.73 2.73
C THR A 138 8.10 -5.33 3.98
N THR A 139 8.47 -4.85 5.17
CA THR A 139 7.77 -5.23 6.41
C THR A 139 6.34 -4.67 6.44
N GLY A 140 5.50 -5.23 7.32
CA GLY A 140 4.11 -4.80 7.53
C GLY A 140 3.96 -3.46 8.28
N GLN A 141 5.08 -2.82 8.61
CA GLN A 141 5.10 -1.53 9.29
C GLN A 141 4.62 -0.41 8.36
N ASN A 142 3.83 0.52 8.90
CA ASN A 142 3.34 1.71 8.19
C ASN A 142 3.86 2.97 8.88
N ASN A 143 5.18 3.16 8.81
CA ASN A 143 5.90 4.25 9.45
C ASN A 143 7.16 4.63 8.65
N ALA A 144 7.98 5.53 9.18
CA ALA A 144 9.19 6.02 8.55
C ALA A 144 10.23 4.93 8.18
N THR A 145 10.22 3.77 8.85
CA THR A 145 11.11 2.64 8.50
C THR A 145 10.80 2.08 7.11
N THR A 146 9.56 2.21 6.65
CA THR A 146 9.10 1.76 5.34
C THR A 146 8.80 2.92 4.39
N ALA A 147 9.47 4.06 4.60
CA ALA A 147 9.33 5.27 3.79
C ALA A 147 9.42 4.97 2.28
N GLY A 148 8.53 5.59 1.50
CA GLY A 148 8.38 5.32 0.08
C GLY A 148 7.37 4.22 -0.26
N THR A 149 6.98 3.37 0.70
CA THR A 149 5.99 2.30 0.48
C THR A 149 4.55 2.75 0.74
N TYR A 150 3.60 2.00 0.17
CA TYR A 150 2.18 2.31 0.21
C TYR A 150 1.42 1.35 1.14
N PHE A 151 0.33 1.82 1.71
CA PHE A 151 -0.54 1.06 2.60
C PHE A 151 -2.00 1.55 2.51
N ILE A 152 -2.92 0.72 3.00
CA ILE A 152 -4.34 1.06 3.10
C ILE A 152 -4.70 1.50 4.51
N ASP A 153 -5.52 2.52 4.62
CA ASP A 153 -6.06 3.04 5.89
C ASP A 153 -7.57 3.26 5.76
N THR A 154 -8.32 3.17 6.85
CA THR A 154 -9.76 3.41 6.88
C THR A 154 -10.13 4.88 7.03
N THR A 155 -9.13 5.77 7.13
CA THR A 155 -9.32 7.21 7.28
C THR A 155 -8.46 8.00 6.30
N ALA A 156 -8.95 9.15 5.84
CA ALA A 156 -8.16 10.09 5.05
C ALA A 156 -7.19 10.95 5.92
N THR A 157 -7.42 10.99 7.23
CA THR A 157 -6.62 11.77 8.19
C THR A 157 -5.17 11.29 8.26
N LEU A 158 -4.21 12.21 8.30
CA LEU A 158 -2.79 11.89 8.33
C LEU A 158 -2.23 11.91 9.74
N SER A 159 -1.37 10.95 10.06
CA SER A 159 -0.43 11.05 11.16
C SER A 159 0.96 11.47 10.66
N GLY A 160 1.88 11.77 11.60
CA GLY A 160 3.28 12.04 11.25
C GLY A 160 3.89 10.90 10.43
N GLY A 161 4.63 11.23 9.38
CA GLY A 161 5.25 10.23 8.50
C GLY A 161 4.30 9.59 7.48
N GLN A 162 3.18 10.24 7.15
CA GLN A 162 2.22 9.75 6.15
C GLN A 162 1.87 10.82 5.11
N GLN A 163 1.54 10.37 3.91
CA GLN A 163 0.99 11.18 2.82
C GLN A 163 -0.26 10.51 2.24
N LEU A 164 -1.32 11.29 2.03
CA LEU A 164 -2.54 10.81 1.38
C LEU A 164 -2.35 10.83 -0.13
N MET A 165 -2.64 9.72 -0.81
CA MET A 165 -2.51 9.67 -2.27
C MET A 165 -3.73 10.27 -2.98
N SER A 166 -4.91 10.16 -2.37
CA SER A 166 -6.14 10.79 -2.84
C SER A 166 -7.16 10.85 -1.71
N ALA A 167 -7.99 11.90 -1.70
CA ALA A 167 -9.18 11.97 -0.87
C ALA A 167 -10.33 11.09 -1.38
N THR A 168 -10.20 10.49 -2.57
CA THR A 168 -11.14 9.48 -3.06
C THR A 168 -10.76 8.10 -2.55
N PRO A 169 -11.66 7.37 -1.87
CA PRO A 169 -11.43 6.00 -1.44
C PRO A 169 -11.11 5.08 -2.63
N VAL A 170 -10.15 4.19 -2.45
CA VAL A 170 -9.85 3.13 -3.42
C VAL A 170 -10.86 1.99 -3.36
N PHE A 171 -11.52 1.83 -2.21
CA PHE A 171 -12.61 0.89 -1.98
C PHE A 171 -13.59 1.46 -0.96
N LEU A 172 -14.88 1.21 -1.18
CA LEU A 172 -15.96 1.50 -0.24
C LEU A 172 -16.64 0.18 0.07
N ASP A 173 -16.78 -0.11 1.36
CA ASP A 173 -17.68 -1.14 1.87
C ASP A 173 -19.05 -0.48 2.03
N THR A 174 -20.03 -0.91 1.24
CA THR A 174 -21.39 -0.39 1.27
C THR A 174 -22.39 -1.49 1.59
N ARG A 175 -23.50 -1.10 2.20
CA ARG A 175 -24.56 -2.04 2.58
C ARG A 175 -25.92 -1.44 2.32
N ALA A 176 -26.92 -2.28 2.13
CA ALA A 176 -28.32 -1.85 2.20
C ALA A 176 -28.58 -1.04 3.49
N ASP A 177 -29.13 0.16 3.34
CA ASP A 177 -29.60 0.99 4.43
C ASP A 177 -31.01 0.53 4.83
N THR A 178 -31.09 -0.33 5.84
CA THR A 178 -32.38 -0.86 6.31
C THR A 178 -33.30 0.22 6.88
N SER A 179 -32.77 1.39 7.24
CA SER A 179 -33.58 2.51 7.73
C SER A 179 -34.23 3.33 6.61
N ALA A 180 -33.71 3.21 5.38
CA ALA A 180 -34.26 3.86 4.20
C ALA A 180 -35.48 3.10 3.63
N TYR A 181 -35.54 1.78 3.84
CA TYR A 181 -36.70 0.98 3.48
C TYR A 181 -37.77 1.09 4.56
N THR A 182 -38.91 1.69 4.22
CA THR A 182 -40.01 1.88 5.16
C THR A 182 -41.31 1.35 4.56
N GLN A 183 -42.22 0.89 5.41
CA GLN A 183 -43.54 0.43 4.99
C GLN A 183 -44.31 1.52 4.22
N ASP A 184 -44.20 2.78 4.65
CA ASP A 184 -44.76 3.94 3.96
C ASP A 184 -43.99 4.34 2.69
N GLY A 185 -42.80 3.79 2.49
CA GLY A 185 -41.96 4.02 1.32
C GLY A 185 -42.32 3.14 0.12
N ILE A 186 -43.01 2.00 0.33
CA ILE A 186 -43.16 0.92 -0.67
C ILE A 186 -43.41 1.46 -2.08
N GLY A 187 -42.51 1.06 -2.98
CA GLY A 187 -42.35 1.62 -4.33
C GLY A 187 -41.15 2.56 -4.44
N GLU A 188 -40.27 2.61 -3.42
CA GLU A 188 -39.00 3.34 -3.45
C GLU A 188 -37.98 2.74 -4.42
N THR A 189 -36.86 3.44 -4.63
CA THR A 189 -35.75 2.86 -5.43
C THR A 189 -35.19 1.62 -4.72
N PRO A 190 -35.09 0.45 -5.38
CA PRO A 190 -34.71 -0.79 -4.71
C PRO A 190 -33.28 -0.85 -4.16
N ASP A 191 -32.34 -0.08 -4.73
CA ASP A 191 -30.96 0.01 -4.23
C ASP A 191 -30.77 1.29 -3.40
N GLN A 192 -30.85 1.15 -2.08
CA GLN A 192 -30.56 2.20 -1.10
C GLN A 192 -29.30 1.84 -0.31
N PRO A 193 -28.09 2.20 -0.78
CA PRO A 193 -26.87 1.92 -0.05
C PRO A 193 -26.53 2.98 1.00
N THR A 194 -25.89 2.54 2.08
CA THR A 194 -25.14 3.38 3.01
C THR A 194 -23.67 2.95 3.03
N ASN A 195 -22.78 3.92 3.26
CA ASN A 195 -21.35 3.66 3.38
C ASN A 195 -21.03 3.17 4.80
N ILE A 196 -20.39 2.01 4.91
CA ILE A 196 -19.96 1.45 6.19
C ILE A 196 -18.51 1.84 6.48
N THR A 197 -17.61 1.57 5.55
CA THR A 197 -16.18 1.88 5.69
C THR A 197 -15.60 2.39 4.38
N SER A 198 -14.77 3.43 4.46
CA SER A 198 -13.99 3.94 3.32
C SER A 198 -12.53 3.56 3.47
N TYR A 199 -11.88 3.11 2.40
CA TYR A 199 -10.48 2.71 2.41
C TYR A 199 -9.65 3.59 1.48
N TYR A 200 -8.56 4.14 2.00
CA TYR A 200 -7.72 5.13 1.33
C TYR A 200 -6.31 4.59 1.13
N LEU A 201 -5.71 4.94 0.01
CA LEU A 201 -4.31 4.68 -0.26
C LEU A 201 -3.45 5.80 0.35
N LYS A 202 -2.49 5.40 1.17
CA LYS A 202 -1.48 6.30 1.77
C LYS A 202 -0.07 5.82 1.43
N LYS A 203 0.88 6.73 1.57
CA LYS A 203 2.32 6.50 1.43
C LYS A 203 3.02 6.81 2.74
N ASN A 204 3.91 5.93 3.18
CA ASN A 204 4.82 6.20 4.29
C ASN A 204 5.88 7.20 3.84
N ILE A 205 6.18 8.20 4.67
CA ILE A 205 7.20 9.20 4.40
C ILE A 205 8.15 9.40 5.58
N ILE A 206 9.36 9.84 5.28
CA ILE A 206 10.38 10.28 6.23
C ILE A 206 10.94 11.62 5.76
N SER A 207 11.35 12.45 6.72
CA SER A 207 12.14 13.65 6.46
C SER A 207 13.55 13.29 6.00
N ALA A 208 14.22 14.21 5.31
CA ALA A 208 15.60 14.00 4.89
C ALA A 208 16.49 13.72 6.12
N PRO A 209 17.18 12.56 6.18
CA PRO A 209 18.08 12.26 7.27
C PRO A 209 19.35 13.11 7.15
N SER A 210 19.84 13.61 8.28
CA SER A 210 21.12 14.33 8.36
C SER A 210 22.18 13.38 8.88
N LEU A 211 23.12 12.97 8.03
CA LEU A 211 24.25 12.13 8.45
C LEU A 211 25.09 12.84 9.51
N SER A 212 25.45 12.13 10.58
CA SER A 212 26.38 12.63 11.61
C SER A 212 27.84 12.53 11.17
N VAL A 213 28.14 11.60 10.27
CA VAL A 213 29.46 11.33 9.69
C VAL A 213 29.29 10.89 8.23
N LEU A 214 30.29 11.13 7.39
CA LEU A 214 30.28 10.71 5.99
C LEU A 214 31.19 9.48 5.80
N PRO A 215 30.76 8.50 4.97
CA PRO A 215 31.61 7.37 4.65
C PRO A 215 32.82 7.80 3.83
N LEU A 216 33.91 7.03 3.87
CA LEU A 216 35.10 7.28 3.07
C LEU A 216 35.06 6.56 1.71
N GLN A 217 35.74 7.13 0.70
CA GLN A 217 36.07 6.54 -0.61
C GLN A 217 37.59 6.52 -0.84
N LEU A 218 38.02 5.67 -1.77
CA LEU A 218 39.34 5.78 -2.38
C LEU A 218 39.29 6.70 -3.61
N ARG A 219 40.22 7.64 -3.68
CA ARG A 219 40.42 8.49 -4.86
C ARG A 219 41.21 7.77 -5.95
N SER A 220 41.30 8.39 -7.13
CA SER A 220 42.05 7.83 -8.26
C SER A 220 43.51 7.55 -7.94
N ASP A 221 44.13 8.34 -7.05
CA ASP A 221 45.51 8.19 -6.56
C ASP A 221 45.67 7.17 -5.41
N ASN A 222 44.59 6.51 -4.99
CA ASN A 222 44.51 5.59 -3.83
C ASN A 222 44.53 6.26 -2.46
N ASP A 223 44.47 7.59 -2.38
CA ASP A 223 44.25 8.26 -1.10
C ASP A 223 42.80 8.14 -0.65
N VAL A 224 42.57 8.29 0.64
CA VAL A 224 41.25 8.24 1.26
C VAL A 224 40.63 9.65 1.30
N GLN A 225 39.34 9.74 1.03
CA GLN A 225 38.57 10.99 1.10
C GLN A 225 37.18 10.73 1.67
N GLU A 226 36.62 11.67 2.42
CA GLU A 226 35.19 11.65 2.76
C GLU A 226 34.34 11.82 1.49
N PHE A 227 33.27 11.03 1.37
CA PHE A 227 32.21 11.31 0.40
C PHE A 227 31.57 12.66 0.68
N SER A 228 31.10 13.36 -0.36
CA SER A 228 30.16 14.45 -0.16
C SER A 228 28.74 13.90 0.08
N THR A 229 27.88 14.65 0.78
CA THR A 229 26.47 14.26 0.96
C THR A 229 25.77 14.01 -0.38
N ALA A 230 26.03 14.86 -1.38
CA ALA A 230 25.44 14.73 -2.71
C ALA A 230 25.88 13.44 -3.44
N ASP A 231 27.14 13.03 -3.26
CA ASP A 231 27.65 11.79 -3.84
C ASP A 231 27.04 10.57 -3.14
N VAL A 232 26.87 10.61 -1.81
CA VAL A 232 26.15 9.56 -1.07
C VAL A 232 24.71 9.46 -1.56
N ASP A 233 24.01 10.59 -1.71
CA ASP A 233 22.63 10.62 -2.19
C ASP A 233 22.50 10.05 -3.61
N THR A 234 23.41 10.44 -4.51
CA THR A 234 23.45 9.94 -5.88
C THR A 234 23.68 8.44 -5.93
N LEU A 235 24.69 7.95 -5.20
CA LEU A 235 25.00 6.52 -5.11
C LEU A 235 23.84 5.73 -4.50
N SER A 236 23.25 6.23 -3.42
CA SER A 236 22.15 5.59 -2.72
C SER A 236 20.92 5.48 -3.63
N ASN A 237 20.58 6.56 -4.35
CA ASN A 237 19.46 6.60 -5.31
C ASN A 237 19.66 5.59 -6.44
N GLU A 238 20.83 5.56 -7.06
CA GLU A 238 21.13 4.66 -8.16
C GLU A 238 21.00 3.19 -7.74
N LEU A 239 21.69 2.82 -6.66
CA LEU A 239 21.80 1.42 -6.27
C LEU A 239 20.47 0.85 -5.75
N ILE A 240 19.75 1.60 -4.90
CA ILE A 240 18.46 1.13 -4.37
C ILE A 240 17.43 0.96 -5.48
N ARG A 241 17.39 1.89 -6.46
CA ARG A 241 16.47 1.83 -7.59
C ARG A 241 16.79 0.67 -8.51
N HIS A 242 18.07 0.46 -8.82
CA HIS A 242 18.48 -0.67 -9.63
C HIS A 242 18.05 -1.99 -8.96
N GLU A 243 18.33 -2.19 -7.68
CA GLU A 243 17.99 -3.45 -7.01
C GLU A 243 16.46 -3.67 -6.94
N VAL A 244 15.66 -2.66 -6.55
CA VAL A 244 14.19 -2.85 -6.45
C VAL A 244 13.47 -2.99 -7.81
N ILE A 245 14.10 -2.58 -8.91
CA ILE A 245 13.50 -2.67 -10.26
C ILE A 245 14.03 -3.91 -11.01
N SER A 246 15.35 -4.10 -11.02
CA SER A 246 16.09 -5.00 -11.90
C SER A 246 17.07 -5.94 -11.18
N SER A 247 16.90 -6.19 -9.87
CA SER A 247 17.74 -7.19 -9.16
C SER A 247 17.86 -8.50 -9.96
N ALA A 248 19.07 -9.07 -9.96
CA ALA A 248 19.31 -10.41 -10.47
C ALA A 248 18.85 -11.52 -9.49
N GLY A 249 18.56 -11.16 -8.23
CA GLY A 249 17.98 -12.02 -7.21
C GLY A 249 16.52 -11.68 -6.93
N THR A 250 16.01 -12.12 -5.78
CA THR A 250 14.60 -11.96 -5.35
C THR A 250 14.40 -10.66 -4.56
N PHE A 251 14.80 -9.52 -5.12
CA PHE A 251 14.68 -8.20 -4.47
C PHE A 251 13.91 -7.17 -5.29
N LYS A 252 13.24 -7.58 -6.38
CA LYS A 252 12.37 -6.66 -7.10
C LYS A 252 11.10 -6.42 -6.30
N LEU A 253 10.83 -5.17 -5.93
CA LEU A 253 9.67 -4.82 -5.12
C LEU A 253 8.44 -4.65 -6.02
N ARG A 254 7.34 -5.35 -5.72
CA ARG A 254 6.05 -5.21 -6.41
C ARG A 254 4.90 -5.13 -5.40
N TYR A 255 3.79 -4.55 -5.83
CA TYR A 255 2.53 -4.62 -5.13
C TYR A 255 1.54 -5.54 -5.84
N ASN A 256 0.61 -6.07 -5.07
CA ASN A 256 -0.53 -6.82 -5.56
C ASN A 256 -1.73 -6.70 -4.59
N LEU A 257 -2.90 -7.14 -5.04
CA LEU A 257 -4.11 -7.23 -4.22
C LEU A 257 -4.38 -8.71 -3.88
N GLY A 258 -4.36 -9.05 -2.59
CA GLY A 258 -4.75 -10.37 -2.08
C GLY A 258 -3.79 -11.54 -2.40
N GLY A 259 -2.68 -11.30 -3.08
CA GLY A 259 -1.69 -12.32 -3.43
C GLY A 259 -0.59 -12.51 -2.39
N ALA A 260 0.58 -12.96 -2.85
CA ALA A 260 1.73 -13.25 -1.99
C ALA A 260 2.34 -11.98 -1.38
N GLY A 261 3.08 -12.16 -0.28
CA GLY A 261 3.84 -11.11 0.40
C GLY A 261 3.16 -10.56 1.65
N THR A 262 3.65 -9.41 2.08
CA THR A 262 3.31 -8.79 3.37
C THR A 262 2.11 -7.85 3.21
N SER A 263 1.12 -7.95 4.10
CA SER A 263 0.00 -7.00 4.14
C SER A 263 0.46 -5.61 4.54
N LYS A 264 -0.05 -4.58 3.86
CA LYS A 264 0.26 -3.17 4.11
C LYS A 264 -0.99 -2.40 4.51
N GLY A 265 -1.17 -2.26 5.82
CA GLY A 265 -2.30 -1.56 6.41
C GLY A 265 -3.55 -2.41 6.53
N SER A 266 -4.71 -1.78 6.46
CA SER A 266 -6.02 -2.40 6.68
C SER A 266 -6.42 -3.33 5.52
N GLY A 267 -7.17 -4.39 5.85
CA GLY A 267 -7.85 -5.22 4.86
C GLY A 267 -9.12 -4.54 4.38
N MET A 268 -9.26 -4.37 3.07
CA MET A 268 -10.45 -3.85 2.42
C MET A 268 -11.53 -4.93 2.47
N THR A 269 -12.44 -4.81 3.44
CA THR A 269 -13.45 -5.82 3.75
C THR A 269 -14.78 -5.45 3.12
N ASP A 270 -15.34 -6.37 2.33
CA ASP A 270 -16.70 -6.32 1.81
C ASP A 270 -17.66 -6.97 2.82
N THR A 271 -18.68 -6.21 3.25
CA THR A 271 -19.70 -6.70 4.18
C THR A 271 -21.09 -6.59 3.60
N ARG A 272 -21.92 -7.60 3.86
CA ARG A 272 -23.29 -7.64 3.35
C ARG A 272 -24.26 -8.17 4.39
N LEU A 273 -25.52 -7.72 4.30
CA LEU A 273 -26.62 -8.32 5.04
C LEU A 273 -26.89 -9.76 4.60
N ASN A 274 -27.22 -10.62 5.56
CA ASN A 274 -27.42 -12.06 5.35
C ASN A 274 -28.85 -12.57 5.63
N GLY A 275 -29.82 -11.66 5.77
CA GLY A 275 -31.22 -12.03 5.92
C GLY A 275 -31.84 -12.59 4.64
N THR A 276 -33.08 -13.05 4.75
CA THR A 276 -33.82 -13.71 3.66
C THR A 276 -34.89 -12.83 3.04
N GLY A 277 -35.04 -11.58 3.49
CA GLY A 277 -36.11 -10.68 3.07
C GLY A 277 -37.03 -10.37 4.24
N ASN A 278 -37.35 -9.08 4.41
CA ASN A 278 -38.38 -8.60 5.30
C ASN A 278 -39.60 -8.20 4.47
N PHE A 279 -40.58 -9.11 4.37
CA PHE A 279 -41.83 -8.86 3.68
C PHE A 279 -42.67 -7.79 4.38
N GLN A 280 -43.01 -6.74 3.65
CA GLN A 280 -43.79 -5.60 4.12
C GLN A 280 -44.96 -5.33 3.17
N THR A 281 -46.06 -4.80 3.73
CA THR A 281 -47.27 -4.45 2.98
C THR A 281 -47.73 -3.05 3.34
N ARG A 282 -48.39 -2.34 2.42
CA ARG A 282 -48.92 -1.00 2.69
C ARG A 282 -50.28 -0.80 2.05
N TYR A 283 -51.28 -0.55 2.89
CA TYR A 283 -52.59 -0.12 2.43
C TYR A 283 -52.55 1.36 2.10
N VAL A 284 -52.89 1.75 0.87
CA VAL A 284 -52.98 3.16 0.47
C VAL A 284 -54.43 3.59 0.37
N ASN A 285 -55.25 2.84 -0.37
CA ASN A 285 -56.70 3.04 -0.49
C ASN A 285 -57.39 1.77 -1.06
N THR A 286 -58.68 1.87 -1.36
CA THR A 286 -59.53 0.76 -1.84
C THR A 286 -58.98 -0.02 -3.03
N ASP A 287 -58.22 0.61 -3.91
CA ASP A 287 -57.67 -0.03 -5.12
C ASP A 287 -56.13 0.02 -5.16
N ASP A 288 -55.45 0.24 -4.02
CA ASP A 288 -53.99 0.33 -3.95
C ASP A 288 -53.45 -0.36 -2.68
N TYR A 289 -53.14 -1.64 -2.85
CA TYR A 289 -52.49 -2.51 -1.89
C TYR A 289 -51.08 -2.82 -2.37
N ARG A 290 -50.07 -2.36 -1.63
CA ARG A 290 -48.68 -2.56 -2.00
C ARG A 290 -47.99 -3.61 -1.15
N ALA A 291 -47.00 -4.29 -1.72
CA ALA A 291 -46.15 -5.23 -1.00
C ALA A 291 -44.73 -5.22 -1.59
N GLN A 292 -43.72 -5.45 -0.75
CA GLN A 292 -42.32 -5.50 -1.15
C GLN A 292 -41.49 -6.21 -0.09
N GLU A 293 -40.38 -6.81 -0.51
CA GLU A 293 -39.40 -7.41 0.41
C GLU A 293 -38.16 -6.54 0.53
N PHE A 294 -37.80 -6.19 1.76
CA PHE A 294 -36.65 -5.34 2.07
C PHE A 294 -35.45 -6.17 2.54
N PRO A 295 -34.21 -5.73 2.27
CA PRO A 295 -33.03 -6.34 2.87
C PRO A 295 -33.07 -6.30 4.40
N ASP A 296 -32.65 -7.39 5.04
CA ASP A 296 -32.71 -7.55 6.49
C ASP A 296 -31.57 -8.43 7.03
N GLY A 297 -31.62 -8.79 8.31
CA GLY A 297 -30.62 -9.63 8.96
C GLY A 297 -29.42 -8.86 9.50
N THR A 298 -28.25 -9.51 9.53
CA THR A 298 -27.04 -8.98 10.18
C THR A 298 -25.88 -8.84 9.19
N SER A 299 -24.90 -8.02 9.56
CA SER A 299 -23.64 -7.90 8.83
C SER A 299 -22.88 -9.22 8.79
N ALA A 300 -22.57 -9.71 7.60
CA ALA A 300 -21.62 -10.79 7.36
C ALA A 300 -20.45 -10.29 6.51
N THR A 301 -19.23 -10.74 6.83
CA THR A 301 -18.06 -10.53 5.97
C THR A 301 -18.14 -11.46 4.78
N ILE A 302 -18.10 -10.89 3.57
CA ILE A 302 -18.11 -11.65 2.31
C ILE A 302 -16.69 -11.93 1.85
N SER A 303 -15.84 -10.91 1.87
CA SER A 303 -14.42 -11.06 1.50
C SER A 303 -13.57 -9.98 2.15
N THR A 304 -12.27 -10.23 2.27
CA THR A 304 -11.29 -9.21 2.66
C THR A 304 -10.10 -9.27 1.72
N THR A 305 -9.81 -8.16 1.05
CA THR A 305 -8.65 -8.03 0.16
C THR A 305 -7.60 -7.11 0.79
N PHE A 306 -6.34 -7.54 0.80
CA PHE A 306 -5.23 -6.74 1.32
C PHE A 306 -4.40 -6.15 0.19
N LEU A 307 -3.94 -4.91 0.35
CA LEU A 307 -2.76 -4.46 -0.38
C LEU A 307 -1.55 -5.22 0.16
N LYS A 308 -0.82 -5.85 -0.75
CA LYS A 308 0.37 -6.66 -0.45
C LYS A 308 1.58 -6.06 -1.11
N VAL A 309 2.71 -6.09 -0.41
CA VAL A 309 4.05 -5.84 -0.99
C VAL A 309 4.83 -7.14 -1.00
N ASN A 310 5.51 -7.44 -2.10
CA ASN A 310 6.31 -8.64 -2.24
C ASN A 310 7.62 -8.37 -2.95
N LEU A 311 8.59 -9.27 -2.70
CA LEU A 311 9.83 -9.33 -3.44
C LEU A 311 9.75 -10.49 -4.44
N THR A 312 10.16 -10.25 -5.67
CA THR A 312 10.21 -11.22 -6.78
C THR A 312 11.58 -11.29 -7.41
#